data_AF-A0A0M0BGN8-F1
#
_entry.id   AF-A0A0M0BGN8-F1
#
_cell.length_a   1.000
_cell.length_b   1.000
_cell.length_c   1.000
_cell.angle_alpha   90.00
_cell.angle_beta   90.00
_cell.angle_gamma   90.00
#
_symmetry.space_group_name_H-M   'P 1'
#
loop_
_entity.id
_entity.type
_entity.pdbx_description
1 polymer ?
#
loop_
_entity_poly.entity_id
_entity_poly.type
_entity_poly.pdbx_seq_one_letter_code
_entity_poly.pdbx_strand_id
1 'polypeptide(L)'
;FAEDVRGAQALVGPLSTLLIFPMIFMMFTDLNALPFPLRIVLYAIPFTHPMLTSKLTFTGDYLTAIIGIVYVSIFTLTVLYIASRLFGTEKILTAKLTLQKLRIGKNK
;
A
#
# COMPACT_ATOMS: atom_id res chain seq x y z
N PHE A 1 0.22 -20.91 -12.50
CA PHE A 1 1.57 -20.34 -12.34
C PHE A 1 1.84 -19.20 -13.32
N ALA A 2 1.98 -19.41 -14.63
CA ALA A 2 2.27 -18.32 -15.59
C ALA A 2 1.15 -17.25 -15.66
N GLU A 3 -0.11 -17.66 -15.56
CA GLU A 3 -1.26 -16.74 -15.53
C GLU A 3 -1.37 -15.98 -14.21
N ASP A 4 -1.14 -16.65 -13.07
CA ASP A 4 -1.17 -16.02 -11.74
C ASP A 4 -0.04 -14.98 -11.58
N VAL A 5 1.16 -15.27 -12.11
CA VAL A 5 2.30 -14.33 -12.12
C VAL A 5 2.03 -13.15 -13.06
N ARG A 6 1.48 -13.39 -14.26
CA ARG A 6 1.09 -12.31 -15.18
C ARG A 6 0.00 -11.41 -14.60
N GLY A 7 -0.99 -11.99 -13.91
CA GLY A 7 -2.05 -11.23 -13.23
C GLY A 7 -1.49 -10.38 -12.09
N ALA A 8 -0.62 -10.94 -11.25
CA ALA A 8 0.07 -10.18 -10.20
C ALA A 8 0.97 -9.07 -10.80
N GLN A 9 1.72 -9.38 -11.86
CA GLN A 9 2.58 -8.41 -12.55
C GLN A 9 1.79 -7.25 -13.16
N ALA A 10 0.59 -7.51 -13.69
CA ALA A 10 -0.29 -6.47 -14.21
C ALA A 10 -0.76 -5.48 -13.14
N LEU A 11 -0.83 -5.89 -11.87
CA LEU A 11 -1.17 -5.01 -10.75
C LEU A 11 0.00 -4.13 -10.29
N VAL A 12 1.25 -4.50 -10.61
CA VAL A 12 2.44 -3.75 -10.19
C VAL A 12 2.38 -2.31 -10.71
N GLY A 13 2.04 -2.11 -11.99
CA GLY A 13 2.00 -0.78 -12.60
C GLY A 13 1.05 0.20 -11.89
N PRO A 14 -0.26 -0.11 -11.77
CA PRO A 14 -1.21 0.72 -11.03
C PRO A 14 -0.81 0.97 -9.57
N LEU A 15 -0.26 -0.05 -8.90
CA LEU A 15 0.24 0.10 -7.52
C LEU A 15 1.46 1.03 -7.44
N SER A 16 2.37 0.96 -8.42
CA SER A 16 3.52 1.87 -8.49
C SER A 16 3.09 3.32 -8.67
N THR A 17 2.01 3.61 -9.40
CA THR A 17 1.47 4.97 -9.52
C THR A 17 1.06 5.55 -8.16
N LEU A 18 0.47 4.73 -7.28
CA LEU A 18 0.11 5.15 -5.92
C LEU A 18 1.34 5.53 -5.08
N LEU A 19 2.51 4.93 -5.35
CA LEU A 19 3.77 5.25 -4.68
C LEU A 19 4.45 6.48 -5.28
N ILE A 20 4.38 6.66 -6.61
CA ILE A 20 4.96 7.81 -7.32
C ILE A 20 4.21 9.11 -6.99
N PHE A 21 2.89 9.03 -6.84
CA PHE A 21 2.06 10.21 -6.55
C PHE A 21 2.56 11.03 -5.34
N PRO A 22 2.68 10.48 -4.11
CA PRO A 22 3.20 11.23 -2.97
C PRO A 22 4.66 11.64 -3.16
N MET A 23 5.47 10.86 -3.88
CA MET A 23 6.87 11.18 -4.12
C MET A 23 7.04 12.51 -4.84
N ILE A 24 6.23 12.77 -5.87
CA ILE A 24 6.27 14.03 -6.62
C ILE A 24 5.94 15.21 -5.69
N PHE A 25 4.84 15.13 -4.93
CA PHE A 25 4.45 16.21 -4.02
C PHE A 25 5.50 16.49 -2.94
N MET A 26 6.04 15.43 -2.35
CA MET A 26 7.04 15.51 -1.28
C MET A 26 8.40 16.05 -1.75
N MET A 27 8.70 15.96 -3.04
CA MET A 27 9.94 16.48 -3.62
C MET A 27 9.91 18.00 -3.79
N PHE A 28 8.75 18.57 -4.14
CA PHE A 28 8.62 20.01 -4.44
C PHE A 28 7.99 20.82 -3.31
N THR A 29 7.30 20.17 -2.36
CA THR A 29 6.53 20.86 -1.34
C THR A 29 6.65 20.17 0.01
N ASP A 30 6.61 20.95 1.08
CA ASP A 30 6.40 20.40 2.41
C ASP A 30 4.91 20.17 2.67
N LEU A 31 4.57 19.08 3.36
CA LEU A 31 3.18 18.74 3.67
C LEU A 31 2.44 19.82 4.45
N ASN A 32 3.17 20.61 5.24
CA ASN A 32 2.60 21.68 6.05
C ASN A 32 2.17 22.88 5.18
N ALA A 33 2.72 23.02 3.97
CA ALA A 33 2.38 24.08 3.03
C ALA A 33 1.25 23.69 2.06
N LEU A 34 0.78 22.43 2.09
CA LEU A 34 -0.28 21.94 1.22
C LEU A 34 -1.68 22.28 1.75
N PRO A 35 -2.67 22.52 0.87
CA PRO A 35 -4.06 22.68 1.25
C PRO A 35 -4.58 21.47 2.04
N PHE A 36 -5.46 21.72 3.01
CA PHE A 36 -5.98 20.70 3.94
C PHE A 36 -6.46 19.40 3.26
N PRO A 37 -7.22 19.43 2.15
CA PRO A 37 -7.67 18.19 1.49
C PRO A 37 -6.51 17.35 0.94
N LEU A 38 -5.53 17.98 0.28
CA LEU A 38 -4.37 17.28 -0.29
C LEU A 38 -3.49 16.68 0.81
N ARG A 39 -3.34 17.40 1.91
CA ARG A 39 -2.58 16.95 3.07
C ARG A 39 -3.15 15.65 3.66
N ILE A 40 -4.47 15.55 3.80
CA ILE A 40 -5.14 14.33 4.28
C ILE A 40 -4.89 13.15 3.33
N VAL A 41 -5.04 13.37 2.02
CA VAL A 41 -4.83 12.32 1.01
C VAL A 41 -3.40 11.78 1.09
N LEU A 42 -2.41 12.66 1.21
CA LEU A 42 -1.01 12.25 1.30
C LEU A 42 -0.71 11.52 2.62
N TYR A 43 -1.25 11.96 3.76
CA TYR A 43 -1.09 11.23 5.02
C TYR A 43 -1.77 9.85 5.03
N ALA A 44 -2.83 9.65 4.24
CA ALA A 44 -3.44 8.34 4.10
C ALA A 44 -2.55 7.34 3.35
N ILE A 45 -1.57 7.81 2.58
CA ILE A 45 -0.64 6.96 1.85
C ILE A 45 0.53 6.59 2.79
N PRO A 46 0.73 5.30 3.11
CA PRO A 46 1.77 4.88 4.06
C PRO A 46 3.17 5.31 3.65
N PHE A 47 3.44 5.36 2.35
CA PHE A 47 4.74 5.76 1.79
C PHE A 47 5.12 7.22 2.07
N THR A 48 4.15 8.08 2.42
CA THR A 48 4.41 9.48 2.78
C THR A 48 5.16 9.59 4.12
N HIS A 49 4.89 8.70 5.08
CA HIS A 49 5.47 8.77 6.42
C HIS A 49 7.00 8.55 6.46
N PRO A 50 7.58 7.53 5.78
CA PRO A 50 9.03 7.37 5.69
C PRO A 50 9.70 8.59 5.06
N MET A 51 9.11 9.16 4.01
CA MET A 51 9.66 10.34 3.34
C MET A 51 9.69 11.57 4.27
N LEU A 52 8.66 11.75 5.10
CA LEU A 52 8.65 12.80 6.13
C LEU A 52 9.70 12.56 7.21
N THR A 53 9.76 11.33 7.74
CA THR A 53 10.73 10.96 8.77
C THR A 53 12.16 11.20 8.29
N SER A 54 12.47 10.89 7.03
CA SER A 54 13.79 11.19 6.45
C SER A 54 14.13 12.67 6.50
N LYS A 55 13.18 13.58 6.23
CA LYS A 55 13.41 15.04 6.35
C LYS A 55 13.49 15.50 7.81
N LEU A 56 12.58 15.02 8.64
CA LEU A 56 12.39 15.48 10.02
C LEU A 56 13.54 15.09 10.96
N THR A 57 14.20 13.96 10.64
CA THR A 57 15.41 13.51 11.35
C THR A 57 16.54 14.52 11.23
N PHE A 58 16.65 15.23 10.09
CA PHE A 58 17.66 16.27 9.89
C PHE A 58 17.28 17.61 10.54
N THR A 59 15.98 17.89 10.70
CA THR A 59 15.49 19.13 11.32
C THR A 59 15.29 19.04 12.84
N GLY A 60 15.59 17.89 13.47
CA GLY A 60 15.55 17.70 14.93
C GLY A 60 14.18 17.34 15.52
N ASP A 61 13.17 17.08 14.70
CA ASP A 61 11.84 16.62 15.17
C ASP A 61 11.77 15.09 15.19
N TYR A 62 12.36 14.51 16.23
CA TYR A 62 12.41 13.06 16.42
C TYR A 62 11.05 12.47 16.81
N LEU A 63 10.15 13.23 17.43
CA LEU A 63 8.83 12.72 17.85
C LEU A 63 7.98 12.37 16.63
N THR A 64 7.87 13.29 15.68
CA THR A 64 7.11 13.04 14.44
C THR A 64 7.75 11.93 13.61
N ALA A 65 9.09 11.84 13.61
CA ALA A 65 9.83 10.76 12.96
C ALA A 65 9.49 9.37 13.54
N ILE A 66 9.51 9.23 14.88
CA ILE A 66 9.17 7.99 15.58
C ILE A 66 7.73 7.57 15.31
N ILE A 67 6.78 8.51 15.34
CA ILE A 67 5.37 8.24 15.03
C ILE A 67 5.24 7.69 13.61
N GLY A 68 5.94 8.28 12.63
CA GLY A 68 5.96 7.80 11.25
C GLY A 68 6.50 6.38 11.13
N ILE A 69 7.60 6.06 11.85
CA ILE A 69 8.19 4.71 11.88
C ILE A 69 7.22 3.69 12.47
N VAL A 70 6.58 4.01 13.60
CA VAL A 70 5.60 3.13 14.25
C VAL A 70 4.41 2.87 13.32
N TYR A 71 3.87 3.90 12.67
CA TYR A 71 2.78 3.77 11.72
C TYR A 71 3.11 2.81 10.57
N VAL A 72 4.26 3.00 9.92
CA VAL A 72 4.69 2.18 8.79
C VAL A 72 4.99 0.74 9.22
N SER A 73 5.53 0.56 10.43
CA SER A 73 5.79 -0.76 11.00
C SER A 73 4.49 -1.52 11.24
N ILE A 74 3.49 -0.89 11.85
CA ILE A 74 2.16 -1.49 12.08
C ILE A 74 1.48 -1.82 10.74
N PHE A 75 1.54 -0.91 9.77
CA PHE A 75 0.98 -1.15 8.44
C PHE A 75 1.64 -2.35 7.75
N THR A 76 2.97 -2.42 7.79
CA THR A 76 3.74 -3.52 7.19
C THR A 76 3.40 -4.86 7.85
N LEU A 77 3.34 -4.90 9.19
CA LEU A 77 2.95 -6.11 9.92
C LEU A 77 1.52 -6.52 9.60
N THR A 78 0.61 -5.56 9.43
CA THR A 78 -0.79 -5.82 9.07
C THR A 78 -0.89 -6.43 7.67
N VAL A 79 -0.19 -5.86 6.68
CA VAL A 79 -0.15 -6.40 5.31
C VAL A 79 0.47 -7.79 5.29
N LEU A 80 1.59 -8.00 6.00
CA LEU A 80 2.22 -9.31 6.11
C LEU A 80 1.31 -10.33 6.80
N TYR A 81 0.57 -9.93 7.83
CA TYR A 81 -0.41 -10.78 8.50
C TYR A 81 -1.54 -11.19 7.55
N ILE A 82 -2.11 -10.23 6.81
CA ILE A 82 -3.15 -10.51 5.80
C ILE A 82 -2.60 -11.44 4.72
N ALA A 83 -1.41 -11.17 4.20
CA ALA A 83 -0.76 -12.01 3.20
C ALA A 83 -0.53 -13.43 3.74
N SER A 84 0.07 -13.56 4.92
CA SER A 84 0.30 -14.84 5.60
C SER A 84 -1.00 -15.61 5.82
N ARG A 85 -2.07 -14.94 6.26
CA ARG A 85 -3.40 -15.55 6.40
C ARG A 85 -3.97 -15.99 5.07
N LEU A 86 -3.82 -15.17 4.02
CA LEU A 86 -4.29 -15.50 2.67
C LEU A 86 -3.60 -16.75 2.14
N PHE A 87 -2.27 -16.81 2.24
CA PHE A 87 -1.44 -17.94 1.78
C PHE A 87 -1.55 -19.20 2.66
N GLY A 88 -1.68 -19.03 3.98
CA GLY A 88 -1.75 -20.13 4.94
C GLY A 88 -3.13 -20.77 5.06
N THR A 89 -4.19 -20.09 4.59
CA THR A 89 -5.53 -20.70 4.56
C THR A 89 -5.69 -21.46 3.24
N GLU A 90 -6.05 -22.74 3.28
CA GLU A 90 -6.43 -23.57 2.11
C GLU A 90 -7.54 -22.93 1.23
N LYS A 91 -8.14 -21.83 1.70
CA LYS A 91 -9.14 -21.00 1.01
C LYS A 91 -8.70 -20.46 -0.35
N ILE A 92 -7.41 -20.33 -0.68
CA ILE A 92 -7.01 -19.92 -2.05
C ILE A 92 -7.50 -20.95 -3.08
N LEU A 93 -7.41 -22.24 -2.76
CA LEU A 93 -7.88 -23.32 -3.63
C LEU A 93 -9.41 -23.35 -3.73
N THR A 94 -10.11 -23.18 -2.60
CA THR A 94 -11.59 -23.20 -2.58
C THR A 94 -12.22 -21.98 -3.26
N ALA A 95 -11.65 -20.77 -3.06
CA ALA A 95 -12.14 -19.54 -3.69
C ALA A 95 -11.99 -19.57 -5.21
N LYS A 96 -10.87 -20.12 -5.72
CA LYS A 96 -10.65 -20.30 -7.16
C LYS A 96 -11.73 -21.22 -7.79
N LEU A 97 -12.10 -22.29 -7.10
CA LEU A 97 -13.11 -23.27 -7.55
C LEU A 97 -14.55 -22.72 -7.54
N THR A 98 -14.91 -21.87 -6.59
CA THR A 98 -16.25 -21.26 -6.53
C THR A 98 -16.43 -20.17 -7.58
N LEU A 99 -15.41 -19.31 -7.78
CA LEU A 99 -15.41 -18.29 -8.85
C LEU A 99 -15.46 -18.92 -10.25
N GLN A 100 -14.81 -20.07 -10.46
CA GLN A 100 -14.85 -20.80 -11.72
C GLN A 100 -16.22 -21.47 -11.97
N LYS A 101 -16.86 -22.06 -10.95
CA LYS A 101 -18.24 -22.58 -11.06
C LYS A 101 -19.27 -21.49 -11.38
N LEU A 102 -19.14 -20.31 -10.77
CA LEU A 102 -20.01 -19.15 -11.05
C LEU A 102 -19.86 -18.64 -12.49
N ARG A 103 -18.66 -18.69 -13.05
CA ARG A 103 -18.40 -18.26 -14.42
C ARG A 103 -18.89 -19.26 -15.48
N ILE A 104 -18.96 -20.55 -15.15
CA ILE A 104 -19.52 -21.60 -16.03
C ILE A 104 -21.06 -21.60 -15.99
N GLY A 105 -21.67 -21.27 -14.85
CA GLY A 105 -23.13 -21.19 -14.72
C GLY A 105 -23.79 -20.00 -15.43
N LYS A 106 -23.02 -19.01 -15.88
CA LYS A 106 -23.52 -17.81 -16.58
C LYS A 106 -23.46 -17.92 -18.11
N ASN A 107 -23.04 -19.07 -18.63
CA ASN A 107 -22.87 -19.35 -20.07
C ASN A 107 -23.74 -20.53 -20.55
N LYS A 108 -24.89 -20.76 -19.90
CA LYS A 108 -25.98 -21.60 -20.37
C LYS A 108 -27.24 -20.75 -20.50
#